data_AF-A0AA35RBN4-F1
#
_entry.id   AF-A0AA35RBN4-F1
#
_cell.length_a   1.000
_cell.length_b   1.000
_cell.length_c   1.000
_cell.angle_alpha   90.00
_cell.angle_beta   90.00
_cell.angle_gamma   90.00
#
_symmetry.space_group_name_H-M   'P 1'
#
loop_
_entity.id
_entity.type
_entity.pdbx_description
1 polymer ?
#
loop_
_entity_poly.entity_id
_entity_poly.type
_entity_poly.pdbx_seq_one_letter_code
_entity_poly.pdbx_strand_id
1 'polypeptide(L)'
;MLDINQDWLDQTANDLRELGGDNAVLPIIADVTDPESVESAVARTIEEMGGLHILAHLAATPDSGTSTPAPGFDVIDVNLSGPFLMSHAVSGHMLEQGYGRIIGVTTSMDTMWRKGGAPYGPSKAGHEALISIMAQDLEGTGVTANVLTPGGATATNMVLPPEGAGPEIADPAGGGPMTTGPDLDAATLTAAELLGRAAELVPRTQGARGPHRGIAASARRNVSDLLSSGLYRIGVPKRFGGIDGDYGLIFDVAAELGRGCASTAWCYCLWAAHAWLVGYWRCGAREVFGASPDALCSSSLGPGKSTCLPTVEGGYRLSGRWEFSSGCDSASWLILGVSGIGERNWVLVPRSDFEIIDNWFVSGLRGSGARMSWLETLCALPPCPGRDLCGRR
;
A
#
# COMPACT_ATOMS: atom_id res chain seq x y z
N MET A 1 0.01 21.76 -4.62
CA MET A 1 -1.17 20.93 -4.95
C MET A 1 -1.84 21.54 -6.17
N LEU A 2 -2.22 20.72 -7.14
CA LEU A 2 -2.77 21.17 -8.42
C LEU A 2 -4.17 20.58 -8.60
N ASP A 3 -5.11 21.41 -9.05
CA ASP A 3 -6.43 20.96 -9.53
C ASP A 3 -6.98 21.99 -10.53
N ILE A 4 -7.89 21.60 -11.41
CA ILE A 4 -8.60 22.52 -12.31
C ILE A 4 -9.83 23.15 -11.61
N ASN A 5 -10.34 22.51 -10.55
CA ASN A 5 -11.49 22.95 -9.79
C ASN A 5 -11.06 23.78 -8.56
N GLN A 6 -11.38 25.06 -8.58
CA GLN A 6 -11.05 26.01 -7.51
C GLN A 6 -11.66 25.63 -6.16
N ASP A 7 -12.93 25.24 -6.14
CA ASP A 7 -13.63 24.97 -4.88
C ASP A 7 -13.04 23.74 -4.17
N TRP A 8 -12.71 22.68 -4.93
CA TRP A 8 -12.10 21.46 -4.39
C TRP A 8 -10.67 21.71 -3.92
N LEU A 9 -9.92 22.51 -4.68
CA LEU A 9 -8.57 22.90 -4.34
C LEU A 9 -8.55 23.70 -3.03
N ASP A 10 -9.44 24.68 -2.88
CA ASP A 10 -9.52 25.52 -1.69
C ASP A 10 -9.94 24.71 -0.46
N GLN A 11 -10.92 23.81 -0.61
CA GLN A 11 -11.33 22.92 0.48
C GLN A 11 -10.15 22.09 0.99
N THR A 12 -9.48 21.36 0.09
CA THR A 12 -8.36 20.49 0.46
C THR A 12 -7.18 21.31 1.01
N ALA A 13 -6.95 22.52 0.47
CA ALA A 13 -5.89 23.40 0.96
C ALA A 13 -6.17 23.89 2.38
N ASN A 14 -7.43 24.20 2.71
CA ASN A 14 -7.80 24.59 4.07
C ASN A 14 -7.60 23.45 5.07
N ASP A 15 -8.02 22.22 4.72
CA ASP A 15 -7.78 21.04 5.56
C ASP A 15 -6.28 20.84 5.84
N LEU A 16 -5.44 20.99 4.81
CA LEU A 16 -3.99 20.87 4.95
C LEU A 16 -3.37 22.00 5.80
N ARG A 17 -3.90 23.22 5.72
CA ARG A 17 -3.45 24.36 6.54
C ARG A 17 -3.84 24.18 8.01
N GLU A 18 -5.02 23.63 8.28
CA GLU A 18 -5.42 23.31 9.66
C GLU A 18 -4.48 22.28 10.30
N LEU A 19 -4.00 21.31 9.52
CA LEU A 19 -3.09 20.25 9.98
C LEU A 19 -1.63 20.71 10.06
N GLY A 20 -1.15 21.49 9.09
CA GLY A 20 0.27 21.78 8.90
C GLY A 20 0.67 23.27 8.98
N GLY A 21 -0.29 24.17 9.18
CA GLY A 21 -0.10 25.62 9.14
C GLY A 21 -0.17 26.21 7.72
N ASP A 22 -0.15 27.55 7.64
CA ASP A 22 -0.41 28.28 6.38
C ASP A 22 0.53 27.95 5.22
N ASN A 23 1.78 27.59 5.52
CA ASN A 23 2.82 27.26 4.54
C ASN A 23 2.85 25.76 4.17
N ALA A 24 1.91 24.95 4.69
CA ALA A 24 1.89 23.51 4.41
C ALA A 24 1.51 23.18 2.96
N VAL A 25 0.83 24.08 2.27
CA VAL A 25 0.30 23.85 0.92
C VAL A 25 0.32 25.11 0.07
N LEU A 26 0.81 24.96 -1.15
CA LEU A 26 0.64 25.92 -2.24
C LEU A 26 -0.45 25.41 -3.19
N PRO A 27 -1.68 25.95 -3.15
CA PRO A 27 -2.72 25.62 -4.13
C PRO A 27 -2.48 26.38 -5.43
N ILE A 28 -2.48 25.68 -6.56
CA ILE A 28 -2.38 26.27 -7.91
C ILE A 28 -3.49 25.67 -8.78
N ILE A 29 -4.28 26.55 -9.40
CA ILE A 29 -5.20 26.13 -10.47
C ILE A 29 -4.38 25.82 -11.71
N ALA A 30 -4.40 24.56 -12.13
CA ALA A 30 -3.63 24.11 -13.28
C ALA A 30 -4.37 23.00 -14.04
N ASP A 31 -4.35 23.10 -15.36
CA ASP A 31 -4.79 22.03 -16.25
C ASP A 31 -3.55 21.24 -16.69
N VAL A 32 -3.46 19.99 -16.24
CA VAL A 32 -2.32 19.12 -16.57
C VAL A 32 -2.26 18.75 -18.05
N THR A 33 -3.32 19.00 -18.83
CA THR A 33 -3.36 18.75 -20.27
C THR A 33 -2.83 19.92 -21.11
N ASP A 34 -2.62 21.09 -20.50
CA ASP A 34 -2.10 22.29 -21.14
C ASP A 34 -0.60 22.49 -20.81
N PRO A 35 0.31 22.44 -21.81
CA PRO A 35 1.73 22.64 -21.61
C PRO A 35 2.09 23.98 -20.93
N GLU A 36 1.39 25.08 -21.24
CA GLU A 36 1.69 26.38 -20.64
C GLU A 36 1.27 26.42 -19.16
N SER A 37 0.11 25.84 -18.85
CA SER A 37 -0.36 25.68 -17.47
C SER A 37 0.60 24.83 -16.63
N VAL A 38 1.09 23.72 -17.19
CA VAL A 38 2.06 22.82 -16.56
C VAL A 38 3.38 23.54 -16.23
N GLU A 39 3.99 24.21 -17.21
CA GLU A 39 5.25 24.94 -17.02
C GLU A 39 5.10 26.04 -15.95
N SER A 40 4.00 26.80 -16.00
CA SER A 40 3.70 27.83 -15.02
C SER A 40 3.54 27.26 -13.60
N ALA A 41 2.83 26.14 -13.46
CA ALA A 41 2.61 25.49 -12.16
C ALA A 41 3.93 24.95 -11.57
N VAL A 42 4.80 24.36 -12.39
CA VAL A 42 6.11 23.87 -11.95
C VAL A 42 7.02 25.02 -11.55
N ALA A 43 7.12 26.08 -12.38
CA ALA A 43 7.94 27.24 -12.09
C ALA A 43 7.54 27.92 -10.77
N ARG A 44 6.24 28.16 -10.56
CA ARG A 44 5.71 28.72 -9.30
C ARG A 44 5.99 27.83 -8.10
N THR A 45 5.87 26.51 -8.26
CA THR A 45 6.18 25.58 -7.16
C THR A 45 7.65 25.69 -6.76
N ILE A 46 8.57 25.74 -7.72
CA ILE A 46 10.01 25.87 -7.44
C ILE A 46 10.32 27.22 -6.78
N GLU A 47 9.74 28.31 -7.27
CA GLU A 47 9.95 29.66 -6.74
C GLU A 47 9.40 29.82 -5.31
N GLU A 48 8.14 29.45 -5.09
CA GLU A 48 7.44 29.71 -3.84
C GLU A 48 7.79 28.69 -2.73
N MET A 49 8.10 27.43 -3.09
CA MET A 49 8.45 26.37 -2.12
C MET A 49 9.96 26.15 -1.98
N GLY A 50 10.78 26.83 -2.77
CA GLY A 50 12.24 26.72 -2.75
C GLY A 50 12.81 25.45 -3.39
N GLY A 51 11.98 24.67 -4.09
CA GLY A 51 12.41 23.48 -4.83
C GLY A 51 11.28 22.47 -5.07
N LEU A 52 11.54 21.50 -5.95
CA LEU A 52 10.60 20.43 -6.27
C LEU A 52 11.29 19.06 -6.20
N HIS A 53 10.92 18.26 -5.20
CA HIS A 53 11.60 17.00 -4.90
C HIS A 53 10.79 15.76 -5.31
N ILE A 54 9.46 15.89 -5.33
CA ILE A 54 8.54 14.77 -5.56
C ILE A 54 7.41 15.24 -6.49
N LEU A 55 7.18 14.49 -7.56
CA LEU A 55 6.00 14.58 -8.41
C LEU A 55 5.15 13.34 -8.20
N ALA A 56 3.89 13.49 -7.81
CA ALA A 56 2.93 12.40 -7.72
C ALA A 56 1.77 12.65 -8.69
N HIS A 57 1.59 11.76 -9.67
CA HIS A 57 0.52 11.83 -10.65
C HIS A 57 -0.79 11.34 -10.04
N LEU A 58 -1.53 12.25 -9.42
CA LEU A 58 -2.80 11.96 -8.74
C LEU A 58 -4.04 12.32 -9.59
N ALA A 59 -3.89 13.23 -10.55
CA ALA A 59 -4.98 13.64 -11.43
C ALA A 59 -5.48 12.44 -12.26
N ALA A 60 -6.80 12.23 -12.26
CA ALA A 60 -7.44 11.23 -13.09
C ALA A 60 -8.91 11.56 -13.36
N THR A 61 -9.38 11.21 -14.55
CA THR A 61 -10.80 11.28 -14.94
C THR A 61 -11.32 9.87 -15.26
N PRO A 62 -12.49 9.45 -14.75
CA PRO A 62 -13.07 8.14 -15.01
C PRO A 62 -13.69 8.06 -16.41
N ASP A 63 -14.03 6.85 -16.85
CA ASP A 63 -14.84 6.67 -18.07
C ASP A 63 -16.24 7.29 -17.88
N SER A 64 -16.74 7.98 -18.91
CA SER A 64 -18.09 8.59 -18.92
C SER A 64 -19.25 7.57 -18.96
N GLY A 65 -18.97 6.27 -18.83
CA GLY A 65 -19.97 5.22 -18.67
C GLY A 65 -20.72 4.82 -19.94
N THR A 66 -20.38 5.37 -21.11
CA THR A 66 -21.00 4.96 -22.38
C THR A 66 -20.39 3.66 -22.91
N SER A 67 -21.22 2.63 -23.14
CA SER A 67 -20.85 1.34 -23.75
C SER A 67 -20.40 1.43 -25.23
N THR A 68 -20.41 2.63 -25.78
CA THR A 68 -19.97 2.99 -27.13
C THR A 68 -18.63 3.72 -27.03
N PRO A 69 -17.65 3.49 -27.93
CA PRO A 69 -16.46 4.32 -28.00
C PRO A 69 -16.85 5.73 -28.46
N ALA A 70 -17.21 6.60 -27.52
CA ALA A 70 -17.08 8.03 -27.71
C ALA A 70 -15.57 8.35 -27.73
N PRO A 71 -15.12 9.40 -28.43
CA PRO A 71 -13.72 9.79 -28.37
C PRO A 71 -13.43 10.34 -26.97
N GLY A 72 -13.03 9.48 -26.03
CA GLY A 72 -12.67 9.88 -24.68
C GLY A 72 -11.25 10.45 -24.63
N PHE A 73 -11.00 11.46 -25.46
CA PHE A 73 -9.73 12.17 -25.52
C PHE A 73 -9.40 12.77 -24.16
N ASP A 74 -10.38 13.36 -23.45
CA ASP A 74 -10.18 13.90 -22.10
C ASP A 74 -9.60 12.87 -21.11
N VAL A 75 -10.01 11.59 -21.19
CA VAL A 75 -9.48 10.52 -20.34
C VAL A 75 -8.02 10.22 -20.69
N ILE A 76 -7.68 10.20 -21.98
CA ILE A 76 -6.30 10.01 -22.44
C ILE A 76 -5.45 11.23 -22.08
N ASP A 77 -5.98 12.43 -22.29
CA ASP A 77 -5.27 13.68 -22.06
C ASP A 77 -4.97 13.86 -20.58
N VAL A 78 -5.94 13.64 -19.69
CA VAL A 78 -5.72 13.74 -18.25
C VAL A 78 -4.88 12.57 -17.71
N ASN A 79 -5.22 11.32 -18.06
CA ASN A 79 -4.61 10.16 -17.40
C ASN A 79 -3.26 9.73 -17.99
N LEU A 80 -2.91 10.18 -19.21
CA LEU A 80 -1.69 9.81 -19.93
C LEU A 80 -0.90 11.02 -20.44
N SER A 81 -1.50 11.92 -21.24
CA SER A 81 -0.78 13.09 -21.77
C SER A 81 -0.33 14.02 -20.65
N GLY A 82 -1.15 14.25 -19.63
CA GLY A 82 -0.84 15.09 -18.48
C GLY A 82 0.35 14.57 -17.67
N PRO A 83 0.39 13.27 -17.31
CA PRO A 83 1.58 12.66 -16.74
C PRO A 83 2.83 12.80 -17.59
N PHE A 84 2.72 12.75 -18.92
CA PHE A 84 3.85 13.00 -19.83
C PHE A 84 4.34 14.45 -19.71
N LEU A 85 3.44 15.43 -19.82
CA LEU A 85 3.76 16.86 -19.74
C LEU A 85 4.36 17.24 -18.39
N MET A 86 3.71 16.85 -17.29
CA MET A 86 4.19 17.11 -15.93
C MET A 86 5.55 16.46 -15.69
N SER A 87 5.74 15.22 -16.13
CA SER A 87 7.02 14.52 -16.00
C SER A 87 8.13 15.23 -16.78
N HIS A 88 7.83 15.71 -18.00
CA HIS A 88 8.79 16.46 -18.80
C HIS A 88 9.21 17.75 -18.11
N ALA A 89 8.25 18.57 -17.65
CA ALA A 89 8.50 19.86 -17.02
C ALA A 89 9.34 19.76 -15.73
N VAL A 90 9.15 18.71 -14.93
CA VAL A 90 9.91 18.56 -13.67
C VAL A 90 11.29 17.91 -13.86
N SER A 91 11.49 17.15 -14.94
CA SER A 91 12.67 16.29 -15.08
C SER A 91 13.97 17.08 -15.15
N GLY A 92 14.00 18.22 -15.85
CA GLY A 92 15.18 19.07 -15.93
C GLY A 92 15.66 19.53 -14.55
N HIS A 93 14.76 20.13 -13.76
CA HIS A 93 15.03 20.55 -12.39
C HIS A 93 15.52 19.39 -11.51
N MET A 94 14.85 18.23 -11.60
CA MET A 94 15.23 17.05 -10.80
C MET A 94 16.61 16.48 -11.16
N LEU A 95 16.99 16.53 -12.43
CA LEU A 95 18.31 16.10 -12.88
C LEU A 95 19.40 17.08 -12.44
N GLU A 96 19.16 18.38 -12.58
CA GLU A 96 20.10 19.42 -12.14
C GLU A 96 20.37 19.36 -10.63
N GLN A 97 19.34 19.11 -9.81
CA GLN A 97 19.51 18.95 -8.36
C GLN A 97 20.09 17.58 -7.95
N GLY A 98 20.22 16.63 -8.89
CA GLY A 98 20.74 15.27 -8.62
C GLY A 98 19.83 14.40 -7.74
N TYR A 99 18.57 14.79 -7.57
CA TYR A 99 17.59 14.09 -6.75
C TYR A 99 16.18 14.32 -7.29
N GLY A 100 15.32 13.30 -7.22
CA GLY A 100 13.90 13.49 -7.51
C GLY A 100 13.12 12.19 -7.41
N ARG A 101 11.83 12.27 -7.10
CA ARG A 101 10.93 11.11 -7.03
C ARG A 101 9.70 11.36 -7.88
N ILE A 102 9.46 10.50 -8.86
CA ILE A 102 8.28 10.56 -9.72
C ILE A 102 7.43 9.33 -9.41
N ILE A 103 6.18 9.55 -9.01
CA ILE A 103 5.25 8.52 -8.59
C ILE A 103 4.06 8.53 -9.54
N GLY A 104 3.92 7.49 -10.35
CA GLY A 104 2.74 7.28 -11.17
C GLY A 104 1.68 6.52 -10.39
N VAL A 105 0.53 7.12 -10.11
CA VAL A 105 -0.60 6.40 -9.50
C VAL A 105 -1.46 5.78 -10.60
N THR A 106 -1.29 4.48 -10.80
CA THR A 106 -1.96 3.72 -11.85
C THR A 106 -2.83 2.61 -11.27
N THR A 107 -3.55 1.93 -12.14
CA THR A 107 -4.27 0.70 -11.88
C THR A 107 -3.55 -0.40 -12.65
N SER A 108 -3.20 -1.51 -12.00
CA SER A 108 -2.33 -2.53 -12.61
C SER A 108 -2.78 -2.94 -14.03
N MET A 109 -1.82 -3.18 -14.92
CA MET A 109 -2.06 -3.65 -16.29
C MET A 109 -3.09 -4.79 -16.37
N ASP A 110 -3.00 -5.79 -15.49
CA ASP A 110 -3.92 -6.94 -15.45
C ASP A 110 -5.36 -6.54 -15.10
N THR A 111 -5.56 -5.58 -14.19
CA THR A 111 -6.90 -5.07 -13.83
C THR A 111 -7.49 -4.14 -14.90
N MET A 112 -6.65 -3.54 -15.74
CA MET A 112 -7.05 -2.57 -16.76
C MET A 112 -7.31 -3.21 -18.13
N TRP A 113 -6.80 -4.42 -18.36
CA TRP A 113 -7.14 -5.22 -19.53
C TRP A 113 -8.45 -6.01 -19.34
N ARG A 114 -9.58 -5.28 -19.34
CA ARG A 114 -10.91 -5.88 -19.16
C ARG A 114 -11.95 -5.37 -20.16
N LYS A 115 -12.97 -6.19 -20.44
CA LYS A 115 -14.12 -5.78 -21.26
C LYS A 115 -14.77 -4.53 -20.67
N GLY A 116 -14.99 -3.51 -21.51
CA GLY A 116 -15.59 -2.24 -21.09
C GLY A 116 -14.65 -1.29 -20.35
N GLY A 117 -13.35 -1.60 -20.29
CA GLY A 117 -12.36 -0.73 -19.65
C GLY A 117 -11.75 0.31 -20.57
N ALA A 118 -12.31 0.62 -21.74
CA ALA A 118 -11.78 1.66 -22.62
C ALA A 118 -12.67 2.91 -22.53
N PRO A 119 -12.07 4.12 -22.55
CA PRO A 119 -10.64 4.44 -22.67
C PRO A 119 -9.77 4.39 -21.39
N TYR A 120 -10.36 4.29 -20.20
CA TYR A 120 -9.63 4.40 -18.92
C TYR A 120 -8.47 3.40 -18.78
N GLY A 121 -8.72 2.13 -19.04
CA GLY A 121 -7.75 1.05 -18.97
C GLY A 121 -6.52 1.29 -19.85
N PRO A 122 -6.68 1.52 -21.18
CA PRO A 122 -5.58 1.93 -22.04
C PRO A 122 -4.83 3.18 -21.55
N SER A 123 -5.54 4.20 -21.04
CA SER A 123 -4.89 5.41 -20.51
C SER A 123 -3.96 5.11 -19.33
N LYS A 124 -4.40 4.26 -18.39
CA LYS A 124 -3.62 3.86 -17.22
C LYS A 124 -2.50 2.88 -17.57
N ALA A 125 -2.72 1.99 -18.53
CA ALA A 125 -1.66 1.12 -19.04
C ALA A 125 -0.56 1.91 -19.76
N GLY A 126 -0.92 2.93 -20.54
CA GLY A 126 0.05 3.85 -21.16
C GLY A 126 0.84 4.62 -20.12
N HIS A 127 0.18 5.08 -19.04
CA HIS A 127 0.85 5.79 -17.95
C HIS A 127 1.80 4.85 -17.19
N GLU A 128 1.41 3.60 -16.96
CA GLU A 128 2.27 2.58 -16.37
C GLU A 128 3.53 2.34 -17.23
N ALA A 129 3.36 2.26 -18.55
CA ALA A 129 4.48 2.13 -19.49
C ALA A 129 5.41 3.35 -19.46
N LEU A 130 4.86 4.57 -19.46
CA LEU A 130 5.62 5.81 -19.34
C LEU A 130 6.54 5.78 -18.11
N ILE A 131 5.98 5.50 -16.93
CA ILE A 131 6.75 5.52 -15.67
C ILE A 131 7.79 4.40 -15.63
N SER A 132 7.49 3.25 -16.23
CA SER A 132 8.43 2.13 -16.37
C SER A 132 9.63 2.46 -17.26
N ILE A 133 9.40 3.21 -18.34
CA ILE A 133 10.45 3.69 -19.25
C ILE A 133 11.30 4.75 -18.54
N MET A 134 10.65 5.74 -17.92
CA MET A 134 11.36 6.76 -17.13
C MET A 134 12.23 6.17 -16.03
N ALA A 135 11.78 5.11 -15.34
CA ALA A 135 12.57 4.44 -14.32
C ALA A 135 13.90 3.87 -14.86
N GLN A 136 13.92 3.46 -16.14
CA GLN A 136 15.11 2.99 -16.83
C GLN A 136 15.96 4.17 -17.33
N ASP A 137 15.33 5.16 -17.96
CA ASP A 137 16.02 6.33 -18.53
C ASP A 137 16.73 7.18 -17.45
N LEU A 138 16.17 7.22 -16.24
CA LEU A 138 16.70 7.97 -15.10
C LEU A 138 17.73 7.18 -14.27
N GLU A 139 18.12 5.97 -14.70
CA GLU A 139 19.08 5.16 -13.95
C GLU A 139 20.44 5.87 -13.81
N GLY A 140 21.00 5.87 -12.60
CA GLY A 140 22.29 6.53 -12.30
C GLY A 140 22.22 8.04 -12.09
N THR A 141 21.08 8.69 -12.31
CA THR A 141 20.95 10.16 -12.21
C THR A 141 20.64 10.69 -10.81
N GLY A 142 20.24 9.81 -9.88
CA GLY A 142 19.72 10.19 -8.56
C GLY A 142 18.21 10.46 -8.52
N VAL A 143 17.57 10.59 -9.69
CA VAL A 143 16.12 10.64 -9.86
C VAL A 143 15.56 9.22 -9.99
N THR A 144 14.39 8.95 -9.42
CA THR A 144 13.72 7.65 -9.54
C THR A 144 12.26 7.82 -9.93
N ALA A 145 11.77 6.97 -10.83
CA ALA A 145 10.34 6.87 -11.14
C ALA A 145 9.80 5.52 -10.65
N ASN A 146 8.62 5.50 -10.05
CA ASN A 146 7.96 4.29 -9.57
C ASN A 146 6.46 4.34 -9.82
N VAL A 147 5.88 3.20 -10.16
CA VAL A 147 4.42 3.03 -10.19
C VAL A 147 3.94 2.65 -8.80
N LEU A 148 2.92 3.36 -8.33
CA LEU A 148 2.10 2.98 -7.20
C LEU A 148 0.77 2.47 -7.76
N THR A 149 0.45 1.21 -7.49
CA THR A 149 -0.87 0.65 -7.75
C THR A 149 -1.61 0.61 -6.42
N PRO A 150 -2.57 1.52 -6.17
CA PRO A 150 -3.49 1.38 -5.06
C PRO A 150 -4.20 0.02 -5.20
N GLY A 151 -4.53 -0.62 -4.08
CA GLY A 151 -5.23 -1.91 -4.10
C GLY A 151 -6.63 -1.84 -4.73
N GLY A 152 -7.58 -2.61 -4.20
CA GLY A 152 -8.97 -2.56 -4.67
C GLY A 152 -9.59 -1.15 -4.67
N ALA A 153 -10.83 -1.05 -5.15
CA ALA A 153 -11.55 0.22 -5.27
C ALA A 153 -11.50 1.05 -3.97
N THR A 154 -11.10 2.31 -4.10
CA THR A 154 -11.08 3.29 -2.99
C THR A 154 -12.27 4.23 -3.16
N ALA A 155 -12.99 4.51 -2.07
CA ALA A 155 -14.09 5.48 -2.09
C ALA A 155 -13.54 6.86 -2.47
N THR A 156 -13.95 7.37 -3.62
CA THR A 156 -13.52 8.64 -4.19
C THR A 156 -14.68 9.22 -4.99
N ASN A 157 -14.60 10.48 -5.41
CA ASN A 157 -15.61 11.06 -6.30
C ASN A 157 -15.71 10.33 -7.65
N MET A 158 -14.68 9.55 -8.04
CA MET A 158 -14.70 8.69 -9.24
C MET A 158 -15.38 7.33 -9.01
N VAL A 159 -15.47 6.88 -7.76
CA VAL A 159 -16.04 5.58 -7.37
C VAL A 159 -17.06 5.81 -6.26
N LEU A 160 -18.32 6.02 -6.67
CA LEU A 160 -19.41 6.15 -5.70
C LEU A 160 -19.58 4.83 -4.94
N PRO A 161 -19.70 4.86 -3.60
CA PRO A 161 -20.06 3.68 -2.83
C PRO A 161 -21.44 3.17 -3.29
N PRO A 162 -21.71 1.85 -3.24
CA PRO A 162 -23.03 1.31 -3.55
C PRO A 162 -24.11 2.00 -2.70
N GLU A 163 -25.31 2.20 -3.26
CA GLU A 163 -26.44 2.77 -2.52
C GLU A 163 -26.63 2.05 -1.17
N GLY A 164 -26.52 2.80 -0.07
CA GLY A 164 -26.62 2.28 1.30
C GLY A 164 -25.28 2.05 2.02
N ALA A 165 -24.14 2.19 1.36
CA ALA A 165 -22.85 2.30 2.02
C ALA A 165 -22.58 3.77 2.36
N GLY A 166 -22.77 4.14 3.63
CA GLY A 166 -22.40 5.47 4.13
C GLY A 166 -20.90 5.74 3.96
N PRO A 167 -20.44 6.99 4.16
CA PRO A 167 -19.02 7.31 4.14
C PRO A 167 -18.35 6.65 5.34
N GLU A 168 -17.83 5.44 5.19
CA GLU A 168 -16.82 4.92 6.11
C GLU A 168 -15.49 5.61 5.80
N ILE A 169 -15.38 6.85 6.25
CA ILE A 169 -14.09 7.32 6.74
C ILE A 169 -13.92 6.60 8.08
N ALA A 170 -12.97 5.67 8.16
CA ALA A 170 -12.52 5.17 9.44
C ALA A 170 -11.93 6.37 10.21
N ASP A 171 -12.68 6.85 11.19
CA ASP A 171 -12.26 7.87 12.16
C ASP A 171 -10.93 7.45 12.83
N PRO A 172 -9.85 8.26 12.79
CA PRO A 172 -8.61 7.98 13.49
C PRO A 172 -8.64 8.34 14.99
N ALA A 173 -9.73 8.90 15.53
CA ALA A 173 -9.76 9.41 16.90
C ALA A 173 -10.53 8.48 17.84
N GLY A 174 -9.80 7.65 18.58
CA GLY A 174 -10.36 6.78 19.62
C GLY A 174 -9.38 6.44 20.75
N GLY A 175 -8.65 7.43 21.24
CA GLY A 175 -7.78 7.28 22.42
C GLY A 175 -8.58 7.21 23.73
N GLY A 176 -8.40 6.13 24.50
CA GLY A 176 -8.88 5.93 25.87
C GLY A 176 -7.92 5.03 26.67
N PRO A 177 -7.85 5.15 28.01
CA PRO A 177 -6.58 5.30 28.72
C PRO A 177 -5.84 4.01 29.10
N MET A 178 -4.51 4.23 29.18
CA MET A 178 -3.42 3.41 29.67
C MET A 178 -3.69 2.69 31.01
N THR A 179 -3.39 1.39 31.08
CA THR A 179 -2.97 0.74 32.33
C THR A 179 -1.78 -0.17 32.08
N THR A 180 -0.74 0.04 32.91
CA THR A 180 0.56 -0.61 32.86
C THR A 180 0.52 -1.98 33.53
N GLY A 181 1.14 -2.98 32.89
CA GLY A 181 1.51 -4.27 33.48
C GLY A 181 2.88 -4.73 32.95
N PRO A 182 3.68 -5.48 33.74
CA PRO A 182 5.13 -5.28 33.78
C PRO A 182 5.98 -6.23 32.90
N ASP A 183 7.04 -5.62 32.38
CA ASP A 183 8.42 -6.00 32.05
C ASP A 183 8.74 -7.27 31.24
N LEU A 184 9.05 -7.01 29.96
CA LEU A 184 10.33 -7.44 29.39
C LEU A 184 11.35 -6.35 29.75
N ASP A 185 12.54 -6.71 30.25
CA ASP A 185 13.64 -5.76 30.48
C ASP A 185 13.98 -5.04 29.16
N ALA A 186 13.33 -3.90 28.97
CA ALA A 186 13.49 -3.00 27.85
C ALA A 186 13.85 -1.66 28.47
N ALA A 187 15.07 -1.18 28.22
CA ALA A 187 15.19 0.25 27.97
C ALA A 187 14.07 0.58 26.97
N THR A 188 13.07 1.33 27.42
CA THR A 188 11.82 1.52 26.68
C THR A 188 12.18 2.22 25.39
N LEU A 189 12.30 1.46 24.30
CA LEU A 189 12.69 2.02 23.01
C LEU A 189 11.67 3.10 22.68
N THR A 190 12.16 4.33 22.65
CA THR A 190 11.38 5.52 22.34
C THR A 190 11.00 5.50 20.86
N ALA A 191 9.93 6.22 20.50
CA ALA A 191 9.60 6.44 19.10
C ALA A 191 10.79 7.02 18.31
N ALA A 192 11.57 7.90 18.93
CA ALA A 192 12.78 8.49 18.34
C ALA A 192 13.87 7.43 18.05
N GLU A 193 14.11 6.48 18.95
CA GLU A 193 15.07 5.40 18.72
C GLU A 193 14.60 4.45 17.62
N LEU A 194 13.30 4.16 17.55
CA LEU A 194 12.72 3.32 16.48
C LEU A 194 12.80 4.01 15.12
N LEU A 195 12.50 5.31 15.05
CA LEU A 195 12.71 6.11 13.84
C LEU A 195 14.18 6.20 13.46
N GLY A 196 15.09 6.31 14.44
CA GLY A 196 16.53 6.26 14.22
C GLY A 196 16.98 4.96 13.56
N ARG A 197 16.47 3.81 14.05
CA ARG A 197 16.73 2.51 13.41
C ARG A 197 16.16 2.43 11.99
N ALA A 198 14.98 2.99 11.75
CA ALA A 198 14.41 3.04 10.41
C ALA A 198 15.31 3.85 9.46
N ALA A 199 15.81 5.01 9.90
CA ALA A 199 16.74 5.85 9.16
C ALA A 199 18.07 5.13 8.87
N GLU A 200 18.62 4.37 9.82
CA GLU A 200 19.82 3.55 9.62
C GLU A 200 19.63 2.44 8.56
N LEU A 201 18.39 1.97 8.40
CA LEU A 201 18.04 0.99 7.36
C LEU A 201 17.87 1.60 5.97
N VAL A 202 17.50 2.89 5.84
CA VAL A 202 17.29 3.56 4.54
C VAL A 202 18.41 3.32 3.52
N PRO A 203 19.71 3.50 3.84
CA PRO A 203 20.78 3.24 2.86
C PRO A 203 20.96 1.75 2.53
N ARG A 204 20.49 0.83 3.39
CA ARG A 204 20.59 -0.63 3.23
C ARG A 204 19.39 -1.21 2.48
N THR A 205 18.21 -0.62 2.65
CA THR A 205 16.96 -0.96 1.98
C THR A 205 16.95 -0.35 0.59
N GLN A 206 17.93 -0.68 -0.25
CA GLN A 206 17.86 -0.31 -1.65
C GLN A 206 16.80 -1.16 -2.35
N GLY A 207 15.87 -0.49 -3.04
CA GLY A 207 14.96 -1.17 -3.96
C GLY A 207 15.76 -1.99 -4.96
N ALA A 208 15.39 -3.25 -5.14
CA ALA A 208 16.04 -4.07 -6.16
C ALA A 208 15.86 -3.44 -7.54
N ARG A 209 16.97 -3.12 -8.19
CA ARG A 209 17.02 -2.74 -9.59
C ARG A 209 17.36 -3.98 -10.43
N GLY A 210 16.75 -4.11 -11.62
CA GLY A 210 17.07 -5.20 -12.56
C GLY A 210 16.11 -6.42 -12.52
N PRO A 211 16.57 -7.60 -13.01
CA PRO A 211 15.71 -8.75 -13.30
C PRO A 211 15.11 -9.42 -12.04
N HIS A 212 14.05 -10.21 -12.22
CA HIS A 212 13.22 -10.80 -11.15
C HIS A 212 14.00 -11.53 -10.04
N ARG A 213 15.13 -12.18 -10.38
CA ARG A 213 16.01 -12.84 -9.39
C ARG A 213 16.69 -11.86 -8.42
N GLY A 214 17.07 -10.67 -8.89
CA GLY A 214 17.64 -9.61 -8.04
C GLY A 214 16.61 -9.03 -7.07
N ILE A 215 15.34 -9.01 -7.48
CA ILE A 215 14.20 -8.57 -6.66
C ILE A 215 14.00 -9.50 -5.47
N ALA A 216 13.93 -10.81 -5.70
CA ALA A 216 13.78 -11.78 -4.63
C ALA A 216 14.94 -11.77 -3.62
N ALA A 217 16.19 -11.61 -4.09
CA ALA A 217 17.36 -11.54 -3.22
C ALA A 217 17.36 -10.29 -2.33
N SER A 218 17.02 -9.12 -2.88
CA SER A 218 16.92 -7.88 -2.10
C SER A 218 15.79 -7.94 -1.08
N ALA A 219 14.62 -8.47 -1.47
CA ALA A 219 13.49 -8.63 -0.56
C ALA A 219 13.85 -9.47 0.67
N ARG A 220 14.52 -10.61 0.50
CA ARG A 220 14.98 -11.46 1.62
C ARG A 220 15.95 -10.73 2.55
N ARG A 221 16.92 -9.99 1.99
CA ARG A 221 17.86 -9.19 2.79
C ARG A 221 17.12 -8.12 3.60
N ASN A 222 16.22 -7.40 2.96
CA ASN A 222 15.46 -6.33 3.60
C ASN A 222 14.55 -6.87 4.71
N VAL A 223 13.93 -8.05 4.54
CA VAL A 223 13.16 -8.73 5.60
C VAL A 223 14.05 -9.08 6.79
N SER A 224 15.23 -9.65 6.54
CA SER A 224 16.18 -9.97 7.60
C SER A 224 16.59 -8.72 8.39
N ASP A 225 16.88 -7.62 7.70
CA ASP A 225 17.24 -6.34 8.30
C ASP A 225 16.09 -5.76 9.13
N LEU A 226 14.86 -5.80 8.62
CA LEU A 226 13.64 -5.36 9.32
C LEU A 226 13.41 -6.15 10.61
N LEU A 227 13.48 -7.49 10.54
CA LEU A 227 13.29 -8.33 11.74
C LEU A 227 14.40 -8.09 12.77
N SER A 228 15.66 -8.00 12.32
CA SER A 228 16.81 -7.77 13.20
C SER A 228 16.80 -6.39 13.86
N SER A 229 16.19 -5.39 13.22
CA SER A 229 16.03 -4.04 13.80
C SER A 229 14.99 -3.98 14.92
N GLY A 230 14.11 -4.97 15.02
CA GLY A 230 12.99 -4.99 15.96
C GLY A 230 11.82 -4.09 15.58
N LEU A 231 11.88 -3.38 14.45
CA LEU A 231 10.81 -2.47 14.00
C LEU A 231 9.47 -3.20 13.81
N TYR A 232 9.50 -4.43 13.28
CA TYR A 232 8.29 -5.26 13.13
C TYR A 232 7.53 -5.44 14.45
N ARG A 233 8.27 -5.53 15.57
CA ARG A 233 7.70 -5.79 16.89
C ARG A 233 6.88 -4.62 17.45
N ILE A 234 6.87 -3.46 16.79
CA ILE A 234 5.96 -2.34 17.12
C ILE A 234 4.50 -2.82 17.14
N GLY A 235 4.08 -3.58 16.12
CA GLY A 235 2.71 -4.10 16.03
C GLY A 235 2.47 -5.40 16.81
N VAL A 236 3.48 -6.00 17.43
CA VAL A 236 3.36 -7.29 18.13
C VAL A 236 2.98 -7.04 19.60
N PRO A 237 2.00 -7.74 20.18
CA PRO A 237 1.63 -7.55 21.58
C PRO A 237 2.76 -7.89 22.56
N LYS A 238 2.86 -7.14 23.67
CA LYS A 238 3.91 -7.33 24.70
C LYS A 238 3.97 -8.76 25.24
N ARG A 239 2.80 -9.38 25.44
CA ARG A 239 2.66 -10.77 25.94
C ARG A 239 3.33 -11.82 25.05
N PHE A 240 3.71 -11.48 23.82
CA PHE A 240 4.41 -12.37 22.90
C PHE A 240 5.85 -11.94 22.60
N GLY A 241 6.40 -10.95 23.31
CA GLY A 241 7.76 -10.45 23.04
C GLY A 241 7.81 -9.21 22.16
N GLY A 242 6.66 -8.56 21.92
CA GLY A 242 6.57 -7.34 21.12
C GLY A 242 6.71 -6.04 21.92
N ILE A 243 6.77 -4.93 21.21
CA ILE A 243 6.83 -3.57 21.77
C ILE A 243 5.43 -3.08 22.14
N ASP A 244 4.40 -3.46 21.35
CA ASP A 244 3.01 -3.01 21.51
C ASP A 244 2.95 -1.48 21.55
N GLY A 245 3.51 -0.89 20.48
CA GLY A 245 3.68 0.54 20.33
C GLY A 245 2.44 1.22 19.78
N ASP A 246 2.49 2.55 19.69
CA ASP A 246 1.44 3.33 19.07
C ASP A 246 1.24 2.92 17.60
N TYR A 247 -0.02 2.82 17.17
CA TYR A 247 -0.36 2.37 15.82
C TYR A 247 0.12 3.37 14.75
N GLY A 248 0.11 4.67 15.05
CA GLY A 248 0.63 5.74 14.19
C GLY A 248 2.11 5.57 13.87
N LEU A 249 2.90 5.14 14.87
CA LEU A 249 4.34 4.91 14.71
C LEU A 249 4.68 3.87 13.64
N ILE A 250 3.79 2.92 13.37
CA ILE A 250 3.96 1.96 12.26
C ILE A 250 4.06 2.72 10.92
N PHE A 251 3.21 3.73 10.71
CA PHE A 251 3.21 4.52 9.48
C PHE A 251 4.40 5.46 9.40
N ASP A 252 4.81 6.07 10.52
CA ASP A 252 6.00 6.93 10.55
C ASP A 252 7.27 6.14 10.18
N VAL A 253 7.42 4.93 10.73
CA VAL A 253 8.53 4.03 10.35
C VAL A 253 8.43 3.62 8.88
N ALA A 254 7.22 3.32 8.39
CA ALA A 254 7.02 2.97 6.99
C ALA A 254 7.40 4.13 6.05
N ALA A 255 7.03 5.37 6.41
CA ALA A 255 7.38 6.57 5.65
C ALA A 255 8.90 6.75 5.57
N GLU A 256 9.61 6.57 6.70
CA GLU A 256 11.07 6.68 6.72
C GLU A 256 11.73 5.58 5.87
N LEU A 257 11.33 4.31 6.03
CA LEU A 257 11.81 3.19 5.18
C LEU A 257 11.51 3.42 3.69
N GLY A 258 10.42 4.11 3.38
CA GLY A 258 9.98 4.42 2.02
C GLY A 258 10.98 5.27 1.24
N ARG A 259 11.79 6.07 1.93
CA ARG A 259 12.89 6.85 1.33
C ARG A 259 13.94 5.97 0.65
N GLY A 260 14.15 4.76 1.16
CA GLY A 260 15.07 3.77 0.59
C GLY A 260 14.39 2.83 -0.41
N CYS A 261 13.27 2.22 0.00
CA CYS A 261 12.53 1.28 -0.84
C CYS A 261 11.03 1.27 -0.53
N ALA A 262 10.23 1.80 -1.45
CA ALA A 262 8.76 1.79 -1.37
C ALA A 262 8.17 0.38 -1.19
N SER A 263 8.71 -0.65 -1.85
CA SER A 263 8.25 -2.04 -1.67
C SER A 263 8.50 -2.58 -0.27
N THR A 264 9.64 -2.23 0.33
CA THR A 264 10.00 -2.67 1.68
C THR A 264 9.11 -1.99 2.70
N ALA A 265 8.91 -0.68 2.56
CA ALA A 265 7.98 0.10 3.38
C ALA A 265 6.55 -0.45 3.29
N TRP A 266 6.07 -0.75 2.09
CA TRP A 266 4.74 -1.33 1.86
C TRP A 266 4.56 -2.67 2.59
N CYS A 267 5.51 -3.61 2.43
CA CYS A 267 5.45 -4.90 3.10
C CYS A 267 5.57 -4.76 4.63
N TYR A 268 6.49 -3.92 5.11
CA TYR A 268 6.65 -3.65 6.55
C TYR A 268 5.34 -3.13 7.16
N CYS A 269 4.72 -2.11 6.54
CA CYS A 269 3.49 -1.52 7.02
C CYS A 269 2.38 -2.56 7.13
N LEU A 270 2.23 -3.42 6.12
CA LEU A 270 1.24 -4.49 6.13
C LEU A 270 1.52 -5.51 7.23
N TRP A 271 2.75 -6.02 7.32
CA TRP A 271 3.10 -7.01 8.34
C TRP A 271 2.88 -6.47 9.76
N ALA A 272 3.34 -5.25 10.05
CA ALA A 272 3.18 -4.64 11.37
C ALA A 272 1.70 -4.36 11.70
N ALA A 273 0.92 -3.84 10.75
CA ALA A 273 -0.52 -3.65 10.93
C ALA A 273 -1.28 -4.98 11.11
N HIS A 274 -0.89 -6.03 10.38
CA HIS A 274 -1.46 -7.37 10.57
C HIS A 274 -1.07 -7.96 11.93
N ALA A 275 0.14 -7.68 12.42
CA ALA A 275 0.53 -8.14 13.75
C ALA A 275 -0.37 -7.53 14.83
N TRP A 276 -0.64 -6.23 14.69
CA TRP A 276 -1.56 -5.50 15.56
C TRP A 276 -2.98 -6.07 15.46
N LEU A 277 -3.48 -6.30 14.25
CA LEU A 277 -4.80 -6.90 14.01
C LEU A 277 -4.93 -8.29 14.62
N VAL A 278 -3.98 -9.19 14.36
CA VAL A 278 -3.95 -10.55 14.89
C VAL A 278 -3.86 -10.53 16.42
N GLY A 279 -3.21 -9.51 17.00
CA GLY A 279 -3.15 -9.29 18.45
C GLY A 279 -4.52 -9.26 19.15
N TYR A 280 -5.60 -8.92 18.45
CA TYR A 280 -6.98 -8.97 18.97
C TYR A 280 -7.60 -10.37 18.95
N TRP A 281 -7.04 -11.31 18.17
CA TRP A 281 -7.58 -12.67 18.03
C TRP A 281 -6.97 -13.57 19.09
N ARG A 282 -7.75 -13.96 20.10
CA ARG A 282 -7.20 -14.65 21.29
C ARG A 282 -6.40 -15.92 20.97
N CYS A 283 -6.99 -16.86 20.26
CA CYS A 283 -6.30 -18.07 19.79
C CYS A 283 -5.35 -17.78 18.64
N GLY A 284 -5.80 -17.00 17.66
CA GLY A 284 -4.99 -16.66 16.49
C GLY A 284 -3.64 -16.05 16.85
N ALA A 285 -3.60 -15.10 17.78
CA ALA A 285 -2.35 -14.48 18.23
C ALA A 285 -1.41 -15.48 18.92
N ARG A 286 -1.96 -16.45 19.66
CA ARG A 286 -1.14 -17.50 20.29
C ARG A 286 -0.57 -18.45 19.25
N GLU A 287 -1.35 -18.83 18.25
CA GLU A 287 -0.88 -19.71 17.16
C GLU A 287 0.18 -19.03 16.31
N VAL A 288 -0.01 -17.74 15.99
CA VAL A 288 0.92 -16.97 15.17
C VAL A 288 2.21 -16.68 15.93
N PHE A 289 2.13 -16.06 17.11
CA PHE A 289 3.30 -15.53 17.83
C PHE A 289 3.88 -16.47 18.89
N GLY A 290 3.19 -17.57 19.22
CA GLY A 290 3.61 -18.47 20.31
C GLY A 290 4.96 -19.15 20.07
N ALA A 291 5.34 -19.35 18.80
CA ALA A 291 6.64 -19.88 18.43
C ALA A 291 7.71 -18.79 18.27
N SER A 292 7.33 -17.59 17.82
CA SER A 292 8.24 -16.46 17.63
C SER A 292 7.48 -15.12 17.55
N PRO A 293 7.94 -14.05 18.23
CA PRO A 293 7.43 -12.70 18.02
C PRO A 293 7.65 -12.17 16.61
N ASP A 294 8.52 -12.80 15.82
CA ASP A 294 8.90 -12.36 14.47
C ASP A 294 8.09 -13.07 13.37
N ALA A 295 7.00 -13.77 13.73
CA ALA A 295 6.13 -14.46 12.79
C ALA A 295 5.32 -13.48 11.93
N LEU A 296 5.70 -13.32 10.66
CA LEU A 296 5.05 -12.41 9.73
C LEU A 296 3.71 -12.96 9.20
N CYS A 297 2.71 -12.08 9.15
CA CYS A 297 1.38 -12.35 8.57
C CYS A 297 1.16 -11.48 7.32
N SER A 298 1.01 -12.07 6.15
CA SER A 298 0.50 -11.38 4.96
C SER A 298 -1.02 -11.54 4.88
N SER A 299 -1.67 -10.87 3.94
CA SER A 299 -3.13 -10.95 3.83
C SER A 299 -3.63 -10.87 2.40
N SER A 300 -4.89 -11.27 2.22
CA SER A 300 -5.76 -10.87 1.12
C SER A 300 -7.18 -10.83 1.67
N LEU A 301 -7.63 -9.61 2.03
CA LEU A 301 -8.81 -9.43 2.89
C LEU A 301 -10.14 -9.51 2.14
N GLY A 302 -10.12 -9.38 0.81
CA GLY A 302 -11.28 -9.59 -0.04
C GLY A 302 -11.60 -11.09 -0.16
N PRO A 303 -12.89 -11.49 -0.22
CA PRO A 303 -13.25 -12.90 -0.29
C PRO A 303 -12.88 -13.57 -1.62
N GLY A 304 -12.49 -12.82 -2.65
CA GLY A 304 -12.10 -13.35 -3.96
C GLY A 304 -13.12 -14.33 -4.54
N LYS A 305 -12.62 -15.41 -5.15
CA LYS A 305 -13.42 -16.58 -5.56
C LYS A 305 -13.25 -17.72 -4.55
N SER A 306 -13.55 -17.45 -3.28
CA SER A 306 -13.43 -18.43 -2.21
C SER A 306 -14.75 -19.14 -1.92
N THR A 307 -14.63 -20.38 -1.47
CA THR A 307 -15.70 -21.20 -0.91
C THR A 307 -15.24 -21.68 0.46
N CYS A 308 -15.97 -21.31 1.51
CA CYS A 308 -15.74 -21.80 2.87
C CYS A 308 -17.00 -22.50 3.38
N LEU A 309 -16.92 -23.81 3.63
CA LEU A 309 -18.06 -24.63 4.02
C LEU A 309 -17.81 -25.29 5.39
N PRO A 310 -18.81 -25.36 6.28
CA PRO A 310 -18.68 -26.14 7.51
C PRO A 310 -18.46 -27.62 7.19
N THR A 311 -17.65 -28.31 7.99
CA THR A 311 -17.45 -29.77 7.85
C THR A 311 -18.31 -30.56 8.85
N VAL A 312 -18.55 -31.84 8.55
CA VAL A 312 -19.31 -32.75 9.43
C VAL A 312 -18.59 -33.08 10.74
N GLU A 313 -17.26 -32.96 10.79
CA GLU A 313 -16.42 -33.22 11.97
C GLU A 313 -16.17 -31.96 12.81
N GLY A 314 -16.69 -30.81 12.38
CA GLY A 314 -16.41 -29.50 12.96
C GLY A 314 -15.36 -28.71 12.17
N GLY A 315 -15.32 -27.39 12.38
CA GLY A 315 -14.46 -26.49 11.61
C GLY A 315 -14.94 -26.26 10.18
N TYR A 316 -14.04 -25.79 9.31
CA TYR A 316 -14.36 -25.37 7.96
C TYR A 316 -13.43 -25.97 6.91
N ARG A 317 -13.99 -26.22 5.72
CA ARG A 317 -13.28 -26.53 4.49
C ARG A 317 -13.18 -25.27 3.65
N LEU A 318 -11.95 -24.81 3.42
CA LEU A 318 -11.67 -23.61 2.62
C LEU A 318 -10.99 -23.98 1.30
N SER A 319 -11.49 -23.43 0.21
CA SER A 319 -10.88 -23.51 -1.13
C SER A 319 -11.02 -22.17 -1.85
N GLY A 320 -10.01 -21.73 -2.58
CA GLY A 320 -10.10 -20.48 -3.33
C GLY A 320 -8.79 -19.98 -3.92
N ARG A 321 -8.89 -18.81 -4.57
CA ARG A 321 -7.74 -18.01 -5.05
C ARG A 321 -7.85 -16.60 -4.49
N TRP A 322 -6.75 -16.14 -3.94
CA TRP A 322 -6.61 -14.81 -3.37
C TRP A 322 -5.46 -14.09 -4.06
N GLU A 323 -5.70 -12.86 -4.50
CA GLU A 323 -4.72 -12.03 -5.19
C GLU A 323 -4.19 -10.95 -4.25
N PHE A 324 -3.09 -10.31 -4.66
CA PHE A 324 -2.50 -9.15 -3.99
C PHE A 324 -1.98 -9.43 -2.56
N SER A 325 -1.40 -10.61 -2.30
CA SER A 325 -0.82 -10.90 -1.00
C SER A 325 0.62 -10.41 -0.88
N SER A 326 0.76 -9.13 -0.59
CA SER A 326 2.08 -8.48 -0.46
C SER A 326 2.91 -9.12 0.64
N GLY A 327 4.17 -9.43 0.34
CA GLY A 327 5.12 -10.03 1.28
C GLY A 327 4.90 -11.51 1.58
N CYS A 328 3.99 -12.19 0.87
CA CYS A 328 3.57 -13.56 1.21
C CYS A 328 4.72 -14.58 1.19
N ASP A 329 5.77 -14.40 0.39
CA ASP A 329 6.94 -15.31 0.39
C ASP A 329 7.72 -15.31 1.70
N SER A 330 7.61 -14.22 2.47
CA SER A 330 8.28 -14.08 3.78
C SER A 330 7.32 -14.33 4.94
N ALA A 331 6.02 -14.46 4.67
CA ALA A 331 5.00 -14.67 5.69
C ALA A 331 4.85 -16.16 6.05
N SER A 332 4.82 -16.44 7.34
CA SER A 332 4.48 -17.77 7.88
C SER A 332 2.97 -18.01 7.96
N TRP A 333 2.17 -16.95 7.83
CA TRP A 333 0.72 -16.97 7.95
C TRP A 333 0.06 -16.03 6.95
N LEU A 334 -1.16 -16.37 6.52
CA LEU A 334 -2.05 -15.51 5.74
C LEU A 334 -3.34 -15.21 6.48
N ILE A 335 -3.77 -13.95 6.40
CA ILE A 335 -5.12 -13.51 6.75
C ILE A 335 -5.96 -13.46 5.47
N LEU A 336 -6.95 -14.34 5.34
CA LEU A 336 -7.75 -14.46 4.12
C LEU A 336 -9.21 -14.09 4.37
N GLY A 337 -9.77 -13.25 3.50
CA GLY A 337 -11.22 -13.04 3.42
C GLY A 337 -11.93 -14.25 2.85
N VAL A 338 -13.07 -14.64 3.44
CA VAL A 338 -13.83 -15.80 2.98
C VAL A 338 -15.32 -15.52 2.87
N SER A 339 -15.96 -16.18 1.90
CA SER A 339 -17.42 -16.25 1.76
C SER A 339 -17.95 -17.57 2.31
N GLY A 340 -19.18 -17.56 2.85
CA GLY A 340 -19.92 -18.79 3.21
C GLY A 340 -20.03 -19.12 4.70
N ILE A 341 -19.43 -18.31 5.58
CA ILE A 341 -19.46 -18.55 7.04
C ILE A 341 -20.07 -17.40 7.86
N GLY A 342 -20.82 -16.50 7.21
CA GLY A 342 -21.52 -15.36 7.83
C GLY A 342 -21.07 -14.00 7.27
N GLU A 343 -21.45 -12.90 7.92
CA GLU A 343 -21.01 -11.55 7.54
C GLU A 343 -19.49 -11.44 7.67
N ARG A 344 -18.83 -11.14 6.54
CA ARG A 344 -17.37 -10.93 6.33
C ARG A 344 -16.47 -11.57 7.38
N ASN A 345 -15.97 -12.76 7.08
CA ASN A 345 -15.05 -13.45 7.99
C ASN A 345 -13.63 -13.48 7.42
N TRP A 346 -12.67 -13.16 8.27
CA TRP A 346 -11.25 -13.38 8.02
C TRP A 346 -10.80 -14.65 8.73
N VAL A 347 -9.92 -15.41 8.10
CA VAL A 347 -9.35 -16.64 8.66
C VAL A 347 -7.83 -16.59 8.62
N LEU A 348 -7.18 -17.24 9.58
CA LEU A 348 -5.74 -17.48 9.56
C LEU A 348 -5.44 -18.81 8.86
N VAL A 349 -4.47 -18.80 7.96
CA VAL A 349 -3.99 -20.00 7.27
C VAL A 349 -2.46 -20.06 7.39
N PRO A 350 -1.89 -21.16 7.92
CA PRO A 350 -0.44 -21.29 8.06
C PRO A 350 0.22 -21.61 6.71
N ARG A 351 1.53 -21.33 6.62
CA ARG A 351 2.33 -21.50 5.38
C ARG A 351 2.22 -22.88 4.73
N SER A 352 2.07 -23.94 5.55
CA SER A 352 1.98 -25.33 5.08
C SER A 352 0.76 -25.61 4.22
N ASP A 353 -0.27 -24.77 4.33
CA ASP A 353 -1.59 -25.12 3.83
C ASP A 353 -1.93 -24.42 2.52
N PHE A 354 -1.13 -23.44 2.07
CA PHE A 354 -1.36 -22.75 0.80
C PHE A 354 -0.14 -22.80 -0.13
N GLU A 355 -0.42 -22.72 -1.43
CA GLU A 355 0.59 -22.53 -2.47
C GLU A 355 0.66 -21.04 -2.84
N ILE A 356 1.87 -20.55 -3.11
CA ILE A 356 2.07 -19.21 -3.68
C ILE A 356 2.31 -19.40 -5.17
N ILE A 357 1.49 -18.75 -5.99
CA ILE A 357 1.62 -18.73 -7.44
C ILE A 357 2.39 -17.48 -7.82
N ASP A 358 3.54 -17.64 -8.47
CA ASP A 358 4.35 -16.52 -8.95
C ASP A 358 3.69 -15.88 -10.18
N ASN A 359 2.83 -14.90 -9.93
CA ASN A 359 2.13 -14.12 -10.96
C ASN A 359 2.30 -12.60 -10.79
N TRP A 360 3.24 -12.16 -9.95
CA TRP A 360 3.45 -10.73 -9.66
C TRP A 360 4.38 -10.08 -10.68
N PHE A 361 3.89 -9.92 -11.92
CA PHE A 361 4.61 -9.33 -13.04
C PHE A 361 4.14 -7.90 -13.32
N VAL A 362 4.53 -6.99 -12.43
CA VAL A 362 4.09 -5.59 -12.45
C VAL A 362 5.26 -4.63 -12.75
N SER A 363 4.94 -3.39 -13.10
CA SER A 363 5.92 -2.30 -13.28
C SER A 363 6.37 -1.67 -11.95
N GLY A 364 5.45 -1.55 -11.00
CA GLY A 364 5.60 -0.83 -9.74
C GLY A 364 5.56 -1.73 -8.53
N LEU A 365 6.15 -1.30 -7.41
CA LEU A 365 6.23 -2.10 -6.18
C LEU A 365 6.68 -3.55 -6.41
N ARG A 366 7.55 -3.81 -7.38
CA ARG A 366 7.94 -5.17 -7.79
C ARG A 366 8.52 -5.99 -6.63
N GLY A 367 9.22 -5.32 -5.71
CA GLY A 367 9.77 -5.93 -4.51
C GLY A 367 8.73 -6.36 -3.47
N SER A 368 7.46 -5.95 -3.59
CA SER A 368 6.42 -6.34 -2.64
C SER A 368 6.02 -7.81 -2.80
N GLY A 369 6.23 -8.38 -3.99
CA GLY A 369 5.88 -9.77 -4.28
C GLY A 369 4.41 -10.08 -3.95
N ALA A 370 3.48 -9.20 -4.34
CA ALA A 370 2.05 -9.33 -4.05
C ALA A 370 1.36 -10.43 -4.86
N ARG A 371 1.92 -11.63 -4.78
CA ARG A 371 1.56 -12.83 -5.52
C ARG A 371 0.18 -13.35 -5.12
N MET A 372 -0.37 -14.16 -6.01
CA MET A 372 -1.58 -14.92 -5.74
C MET A 372 -1.26 -16.10 -4.81
N SER A 373 -2.14 -16.31 -3.84
CA SER A 373 -2.15 -17.53 -3.03
C SER A 373 -3.30 -18.42 -3.47
N TRP A 374 -3.03 -19.71 -3.60
CA TRP A 374 -4.00 -20.73 -3.93
C TRP A 374 -4.10 -21.76 -2.82
N LEU A 375 -5.33 -22.17 -2.56
CA LEU A 375 -5.66 -23.16 -1.55
C LEU A 375 -6.68 -24.13 -2.18
N GLU A 376 -6.29 -25.38 -2.36
CA GLU A 376 -7.19 -26.40 -2.92
C GLU A 376 -8.25 -26.83 -1.91
N THR A 377 -7.82 -27.15 -0.69
CA THR A 377 -8.66 -27.61 0.41
C THR A 377 -7.85 -27.56 1.71
N LEU A 378 -8.23 -26.68 2.63
CA LEU A 378 -7.88 -26.85 4.04
C LEU A 378 -8.92 -27.77 4.69
N CYS A 379 -8.48 -28.85 5.32
CA CYS A 379 -9.35 -29.65 6.19
C CYS A 379 -9.18 -29.17 7.63
N ALA A 380 -10.22 -28.50 8.14
CA ALA A 380 -10.40 -28.05 9.51
C ALA A 380 -9.50 -26.89 9.97
N LEU A 381 -10.06 -25.68 9.95
CA LEU A 381 -9.72 -24.69 10.98
C LEU A 381 -10.23 -25.26 12.32
N PRO A 382 -9.36 -25.68 13.26
CA PRO A 382 -9.81 -26.27 14.51
C PRO A 382 -10.60 -25.23 15.28
N PRO A 383 -11.78 -25.54 15.84
CA PRO A 383 -12.51 -24.59 16.66
C PRO A 383 -11.64 -24.15 17.83
N CYS A 384 -11.40 -22.84 17.95
CA CYS A 384 -10.85 -22.27 19.17
C CYS A 384 -11.76 -22.67 20.34
N PRO A 385 -11.23 -23.23 21.44
CA PRO A 385 -12.03 -23.54 22.61
C PRO A 385 -12.52 -22.22 23.22
N GLY A 386 -13.79 -21.90 22.95
CA GLY A 386 -14.39 -20.59 23.19
C GLY A 386 -14.78 -19.97 21.85
N ARG A 387 -16.09 -19.76 21.66
CA ARG A 387 -16.65 -19.05 20.50
C ARG A 387 -15.83 -17.77 20.28
N ASP A 388 -15.16 -17.66 19.13
CA ASP A 388 -14.62 -16.44 18.49
C ASP A 388 -13.35 -16.76 17.67
N LEU A 389 -13.46 -17.68 16.69
CA LEU A 389 -12.54 -17.70 15.53
C LEU A 389 -12.93 -16.65 14.49
N CYS A 390 -14.16 -16.16 14.56
CA CYS A 390 -14.65 -15.06 13.76
C CYS A 390 -14.42 -13.80 14.59
N GLY A 391 -13.59 -12.88 14.09
CA GLY A 391 -13.57 -11.52 14.61
C GLY A 391 -14.95 -10.90 14.39
N ARG A 392 -15.85 -11.05 15.37
CA ARG A 392 -17.06 -10.26 15.47
C ARG A 392 -16.64 -8.89 15.99
N ARG A 393 -16.95 -7.84 15.23
CA ARG A 393 -17.20 -6.53 15.85
C ARG A 393 -18.54 -6.58 16.56
#